data_AF-A0A7R9I0Z2-F1
#
_entry.id   AF-A0A7R9I0Z2-F1
#
_cell.length_a   1.000
_cell.length_b   1.000
_cell.length_c   1.000
_cell.angle_alpha   90.00
_cell.angle_beta   90.00
_cell.angle_gamma   90.00
#
_symmetry.space_group_name_H-M   'P 1'
#
loop_
_entity.id
_entity.type
_entity.pdbx_description
1 polymer ?
#
loop_
_entity_poly.entity_id
_entity_poly.type
_entity_poly.pdbx_seq_one_letter_code
_entity_poly.pdbx_strand_id
1 'polypeptide(L)'
;MFCFNLMNQAITISNSITPIMFGRRYRKGHRLNSKEKKLLQVEFQGEEGTGLGPTLEFYALVAAELQRKDLNMWLCDDDQETSPNGVNQQDSFLLEVAKPPGYYVRRPAGLFPSPLPQDSLACDRATKYFWFLGVFLAKVLQDNRLVDLPLSQPFLKLMCHGEIQNNVNERFSGILSSDDLCEVDPVRGHFLQQLNDLSSRKARIAQDNTLSYEDRVRQIQNLGLGQAVRLEDLAITFTYQPSSRAFGFSVAELAPSGSDMEVTLDNLEEYVDLTTSFCLEQGVARQMESFRAGFSRVFPMDKLRAFSPEEVRVMLCGDQNPHWTREDLLNYTEPKLGYTKDSPGFQRFVNVLVDMSAEERKAFLQFTTGCSSLPPGGLANLYPRLTVVRKVDAGEGSYPSVNTCVHYLKLPDYPTEELLRERLLAATREKGFHLN
;
A
#
# COMPACT_ATOMS: atom_id res chain seq x y z
N MET A 1 9.09 14.85 -12.72
CA MET A 1 8.78 14.82 -14.18
C MET A 1 9.30 13.55 -14.86
N PHE A 2 10.49 13.04 -14.51
CA PHE A 2 11.08 11.84 -15.14
C PHE A 2 10.27 10.54 -14.87
N CYS A 3 9.89 10.26 -13.62
CA CYS A 3 9.03 9.10 -13.30
C CYS A 3 7.62 9.21 -13.91
N PHE A 4 7.08 10.42 -14.05
CA PHE A 4 5.79 10.67 -14.71
C PHE A 4 5.87 10.40 -16.22
N ASN A 5 7.00 10.70 -16.85
CA ASN A 5 7.27 10.30 -18.24
C ASN A 5 7.49 8.80 -18.37
N LEU A 6 8.11 8.10 -17.41
CA LEU A 6 8.21 6.64 -17.39
C LEU A 6 6.84 5.96 -17.18
N MET A 7 5.99 6.52 -16.32
CA MET A 7 4.63 6.01 -16.10
C MET A 7 3.75 6.28 -17.34
N ASN A 8 3.81 7.47 -17.94
CA ASN A 8 3.13 7.76 -19.21
C ASN A 8 3.72 6.98 -20.39
N GLN A 9 5.03 6.72 -20.42
CA GLN A 9 5.66 5.85 -21.40
C GLN A 9 5.26 4.39 -21.18
N ALA A 10 5.16 3.90 -19.94
CA ALA A 10 4.65 2.56 -19.62
C ALA A 10 3.17 2.40 -20.00
N ILE A 11 2.35 3.45 -19.79
CA ILE A 11 0.95 3.53 -20.23
C ILE A 11 0.86 3.64 -21.76
N THR A 12 1.80 4.31 -22.43
CA THR A 12 1.87 4.35 -23.90
C THR A 12 2.34 3.01 -24.48
N ILE A 13 3.24 2.31 -23.78
CA ILE A 13 3.73 0.96 -24.13
C ILE A 13 2.60 -0.09 -24.05
N SER A 14 1.55 0.11 -23.23
CA SER A 14 0.42 -0.83 -23.14
C SER A 14 -0.45 -0.89 -24.40
N ASN A 15 -0.40 0.13 -25.27
CA ASN A 15 -1.19 0.19 -26.50
C ASN A 15 -0.42 -0.27 -27.77
N SER A 16 0.87 -0.58 -27.65
CA SER A 16 1.69 -1.07 -28.76
C SER A 16 2.62 -2.18 -28.28
N ILE A 17 2.13 -3.42 -28.30
CA ILE A 17 3.04 -4.56 -28.34
C ILE A 17 3.58 -4.66 -29.77
N THR A 18 4.63 -3.89 -30.05
CA THR A 18 5.56 -4.12 -31.15
C THR A 18 6.92 -3.57 -30.73
N PRO A 19 8.02 -4.33 -30.90
CA PRO A 19 9.27 -4.06 -30.20
C PRO A 19 9.99 -2.88 -30.86
N ILE A 20 10.04 -1.73 -30.19
CA ILE A 20 10.86 -0.60 -30.61
C ILE A 20 12.02 -0.44 -29.62
N MET A 21 13.17 -0.98 -30.06
CA MET A 21 14.53 -0.53 -29.78
C MET A 21 14.92 -0.26 -28.31
N PHE A 22 15.00 -1.33 -27.52
CA PHE A 22 16.01 -1.43 -26.46
C PHE A 22 17.34 -1.88 -27.11
N GLY A 23 18.43 -1.17 -26.83
CA GLY A 23 19.71 -1.24 -27.56
C GLY A 23 20.20 -2.65 -27.89
N ARG A 24 20.35 -2.95 -29.19
CA ARG A 24 21.01 -4.16 -29.69
C ARG A 24 22.53 -4.05 -29.53
N ARG A 25 23.14 -4.94 -28.76
CA ARG A 25 24.46 -5.51 -29.11
C ARG A 25 24.41 -7.03 -29.00
N TYR A 26 24.42 -7.68 -30.16
CA TYR A 26 24.54 -9.13 -30.33
C TYR A 26 25.94 -9.61 -29.91
N ARG A 27 26.00 -10.64 -29.07
CA ARG A 27 27.04 -11.68 -29.19
C ARG A 27 26.35 -12.98 -29.63
N LYS A 28 26.70 -13.44 -30.84
CA LYS A 28 26.22 -14.70 -31.43
C LYS A 28 26.69 -15.89 -30.58
N GLY A 29 25.77 -16.78 -30.20
CA GLY A 29 26.11 -18.06 -29.57
C GLY A 29 24.87 -18.86 -29.19
N HIS A 30 24.45 -19.73 -30.11
CA HIS A 30 23.54 -20.88 -29.95
C HIS A 30 22.06 -20.67 -29.58
N ARG A 31 21.21 -21.12 -30.51
CA ARG A 31 19.78 -21.43 -30.31
C ARG A 31 19.66 -22.65 -29.40
N LEU A 32 18.95 -22.51 -28.29
CA LEU A 32 18.27 -23.59 -27.57
C LEU A 32 16.91 -23.08 -27.12
N ASN A 33 15.86 -23.85 -27.41
CA ASN A 33 14.49 -23.59 -27.00
C ASN A 33 14.37 -23.69 -25.47
N SER A 34 14.17 -22.55 -24.81
CA SER A 34 13.53 -22.48 -23.50
C SER A 34 12.67 -21.20 -23.48
N LYS A 35 11.44 -21.26 -22.97
CA LYS A 35 10.70 -20.04 -22.57
C LYS A 35 11.35 -19.51 -21.29
N GLU A 36 12.58 -19.02 -21.40
CA GLU A 36 13.34 -18.53 -20.26
C GLU A 36 12.62 -17.31 -19.66
N LYS A 37 12.29 -17.43 -18.37
CA LYS A 37 11.78 -16.33 -17.56
C LYS A 37 12.86 -15.24 -17.52
N LYS A 38 12.64 -14.15 -18.26
CA LYS A 38 13.60 -13.04 -18.29
C LYS A 38 13.42 -12.20 -17.04
N LEU A 39 14.43 -12.21 -16.17
CA LEU A 39 14.51 -11.29 -15.04
C LEU A 39 14.50 -9.85 -15.57
N LEU A 40 13.72 -8.97 -14.96
CA LEU A 40 13.75 -7.55 -15.32
C LEU A 40 15.10 -6.95 -14.89
N GLN A 41 15.72 -6.19 -15.78
CA GLN A 41 16.91 -5.39 -15.50
C GLN A 41 16.63 -3.96 -15.98
N VAL A 42 16.83 -2.99 -15.09
CA VAL A 42 16.58 -1.57 -15.37
C VAL A 42 17.90 -0.81 -15.40
N GLU A 43 17.95 0.20 -16.26
CA GLU A 43 19.01 1.19 -16.42
C GLU A 43 18.35 2.57 -16.38
N PHE A 44 18.86 3.47 -15.53
CA PHE A 44 18.39 4.85 -15.49
C PHE A 44 19.15 5.68 -16.53
N GLN A 45 18.40 6.47 -17.30
CA GLN A 45 19.00 7.30 -18.34
C GLN A 45 19.90 8.37 -17.71
N GLY A 46 21.20 8.31 -18.01
CA GLY A 46 22.18 9.27 -17.50
C GLY A 46 22.94 8.80 -16.25
N GLU A 47 22.66 7.59 -15.77
CA GLU A 47 23.39 6.98 -14.65
C GLU A 47 24.27 5.82 -15.13
N GLU A 48 25.48 5.70 -14.56
CA GLU A 48 26.35 4.56 -14.83
C GLU A 48 25.93 3.35 -13.98
N GLY A 49 25.29 2.37 -14.60
CA GLY A 49 25.03 1.09 -13.95
C GLY A 49 23.81 0.35 -14.49
N THR A 50 23.95 -0.96 -14.66
CA THR A 50 22.81 -1.87 -14.91
C THR A 50 22.91 -3.03 -13.92
N GLY A 51 21.78 -3.56 -13.44
CA GLY A 51 21.80 -4.71 -12.53
C GLY A 51 20.73 -4.69 -11.45
N LEU A 52 20.98 -5.41 -10.36
CA LEU A 52 20.02 -5.63 -9.29
C LEU A 52 19.62 -4.33 -8.57
N GLY A 53 20.60 -3.49 -8.21
CA GLY A 53 20.40 -2.22 -7.50
C GLY A 53 19.44 -1.26 -8.24
N PRO A 54 19.77 -0.82 -9.47
CA PRO A 54 18.88 0.05 -10.26
C PRO A 54 17.49 -0.55 -10.47
N THR A 55 17.39 -1.88 -10.56
CA THR A 55 16.08 -2.53 -10.69
C THR A 55 15.29 -2.51 -9.39
N LEU A 56 15.91 -2.70 -8.22
CA LEU A 56 15.23 -2.59 -6.92
C LEU A 56 14.73 -1.17 -6.69
N GLU A 57 15.56 -0.19 -7.02
CA GLU A 57 15.20 1.22 -7.00
C GLU A 57 14.01 1.52 -7.92
N PHE A 58 14.00 0.99 -9.13
CA PHE A 58 12.84 1.12 -10.03
C PHE A 58 11.55 0.60 -9.40
N TYR A 59 11.55 -0.60 -8.81
CA TYR A 59 10.36 -1.15 -8.16
C TYR A 59 9.88 -0.26 -7.02
N ALA A 60 10.79 0.24 -6.20
CA ALA A 60 10.43 1.06 -5.07
C ALA A 60 9.97 2.48 -5.49
N LEU A 61 10.57 3.08 -6.52
CA LEU A 61 10.11 4.35 -7.11
C LEU A 61 8.71 4.22 -7.73
N VAL A 62 8.44 3.12 -8.46
CA VAL A 62 7.12 2.86 -9.03
C VAL A 62 6.08 2.64 -7.93
N ALA A 63 6.42 1.89 -6.88
CA ALA A 63 5.53 1.68 -5.74
C ALA A 63 5.21 2.99 -5.00
N ALA A 64 6.19 3.90 -4.86
CA ALA A 64 5.98 5.22 -4.30
C ALA A 64 5.09 6.08 -5.20
N GLU A 65 5.38 6.18 -6.51
CA GLU A 65 4.59 6.99 -7.44
C GLU A 65 3.15 6.48 -7.59
N LEU A 66 2.91 5.18 -7.46
CA LEU A 66 1.56 4.60 -7.43
C LEU A 66 0.73 5.07 -6.24
N GLN A 67 1.33 5.60 -5.17
CA GLN A 67 0.63 6.10 -3.97
C GLN A 67 0.18 7.55 -4.09
N ARG A 68 0.45 8.24 -5.20
CA ARG A 68 0.14 9.66 -5.35
C ARG A 68 -1.35 9.98 -5.24
N LYS A 69 -1.67 11.05 -4.51
CA LYS A 69 -3.06 11.53 -4.31
C LYS A 69 -3.71 11.97 -5.63
N ASP A 70 -2.94 12.59 -6.53
CA ASP A 70 -3.43 13.11 -7.82
C ASP A 70 -3.71 12.04 -8.88
N LEU A 71 -3.36 10.77 -8.62
CA LEU A 71 -3.75 9.65 -9.47
C LEU A 71 -5.21 9.24 -9.25
N ASN A 72 -5.83 9.67 -8.14
CA ASN A 72 -7.21 9.37 -7.79
C ASN A 72 -7.52 7.86 -7.79
N MET A 73 -6.52 7.04 -7.45
CA MET A 73 -6.68 5.59 -7.36
C MET A 73 -7.24 5.16 -6.01
N TRP A 74 -6.85 5.85 -4.95
CA TRP A 74 -6.99 5.40 -3.57
C TRP A 74 -7.94 6.31 -2.80
N LEU A 75 -8.72 5.71 -1.90
CA LEU A 75 -9.51 6.44 -0.93
C LEU A 75 -8.61 7.38 -0.12
N CYS A 76 -8.97 8.65 -0.01
CA CYS A 76 -8.22 9.67 0.71
C CYS A 76 -9.15 10.78 1.21
N ASP A 77 -8.67 11.56 2.17
CA ASP A 77 -9.40 12.69 2.75
C ASP A 77 -8.66 14.01 2.45
N ASP A 78 -9.37 15.13 2.51
CA ASP A 78 -8.76 16.46 2.36
C ASP A 78 -8.08 16.94 3.67
N ASP A 79 -8.55 16.49 4.83
CA ASP A 79 -8.20 17.05 6.14
C ASP A 79 -6.81 16.66 6.69
N GLN A 80 -6.03 15.85 5.98
CA GLN A 80 -4.66 15.51 6.39
C GLN A 80 -3.60 16.56 6.02
N GLU A 81 -4.00 17.69 5.43
CA GLU A 81 -3.07 18.78 5.07
C GLU A 81 -2.62 19.63 6.29
N THR A 82 -3.23 19.49 7.47
CA THR A 82 -3.05 20.45 8.59
C THR A 82 -2.80 19.83 9.98
N SER A 83 -2.03 18.75 10.10
CA SER A 83 -1.49 18.37 11.43
C SER A 83 -0.10 18.99 11.65
N PRO A 84 0.06 20.05 12.47
CA PRO A 84 1.37 20.63 12.81
C PRO A 84 2.25 19.67 13.64
N ASN A 85 1.65 18.59 14.18
CA ASN A 85 2.31 17.51 14.92
C ASN A 85 2.27 16.17 14.17
N GLY A 86 1.88 16.16 12.89
CA GLY A 86 2.08 14.99 12.05
C GLY A 86 3.57 14.74 11.98
N VAL A 87 4.04 13.70 12.66
CA VAL A 87 5.44 13.25 12.56
C VAL A 87 5.77 13.27 11.08
N ASN A 88 6.82 14.00 10.70
CA ASN A 88 7.43 13.92 9.38
C ASN A 88 7.88 12.47 9.18
N GLN A 89 6.96 11.56 8.88
CA GLN A 89 7.26 10.26 8.33
C GLN A 89 7.78 10.58 6.95
N GLN A 90 9.09 10.77 6.92
CA GLN A 90 9.86 11.19 5.76
C GLN A 90 9.38 10.40 4.54
N ASP A 91 9.05 11.15 3.49
CA ASP A 91 8.77 10.66 2.17
C ASP A 91 9.71 9.52 1.82
N SER A 92 9.20 8.51 1.10
CA SER A 92 9.98 7.41 0.54
C SER A 92 11.40 7.87 0.22
N PHE A 93 12.38 7.36 0.99
CA PHE A 93 13.80 7.80 1.03
C PHE A 93 14.52 7.79 -0.34
N LEU A 94 13.82 7.36 -1.39
CA LEU A 94 14.31 7.12 -2.74
C LEU A 94 14.10 8.31 -3.69
N LEU A 95 13.32 9.31 -3.33
CA LEU A 95 13.02 10.43 -4.24
C LEU A 95 13.90 11.64 -3.95
N GLU A 96 14.61 12.12 -4.98
CA GLU A 96 15.56 13.24 -4.92
C GLU A 96 14.96 14.52 -4.29
N VAL A 97 13.65 14.75 -4.52
CA VAL A 97 12.92 15.95 -4.09
C VAL A 97 11.88 15.57 -3.02
N ALA A 98 12.03 16.15 -1.83
CA ALA A 98 11.02 16.06 -0.77
C ALA A 98 9.68 16.55 -1.32
N LYS A 99 8.63 15.76 -1.12
CA LYS A 99 7.30 16.06 -1.64
C LYS A 99 6.55 16.89 -0.60
N PRO A 100 5.61 17.76 -1.03
CA PRO A 100 4.79 18.47 -0.07
C PRO A 100 3.93 17.48 0.73
N PRO A 101 3.58 17.81 1.99
CA PRO A 101 2.57 17.06 2.74
C PRO A 101 1.31 16.84 1.90
N GLY A 102 0.72 15.64 1.97
CA GLY A 102 -0.46 15.27 1.20
C GLY A 102 -0.20 14.85 -0.26
N TYR A 103 1.07 14.82 -0.72
CA TYR A 103 1.40 14.34 -2.08
C TYR A 103 1.11 12.84 -2.27
N TYR A 104 1.36 12.02 -1.24
CA TYR A 104 1.05 10.59 -1.21
C TYR A 104 -0.15 10.31 -0.31
N VAL A 105 -0.96 9.33 -0.69
CA VAL A 105 -2.05 8.81 0.13
C VAL A 105 -1.46 7.96 1.25
N ARG A 106 -1.71 8.38 2.49
CA ARG A 106 -1.33 7.65 3.70
C ARG A 106 -2.57 7.46 4.56
N ARG A 107 -2.98 6.21 4.77
CA ARG A 107 -4.08 5.84 5.66
C ARG A 107 -3.64 4.74 6.62
N PRO A 108 -4.08 4.75 7.88
CA PRO A 108 -3.74 3.71 8.85
C PRO A 108 -4.11 2.30 8.38
N ALA A 109 -5.23 2.16 7.70
CA ALA A 109 -5.70 0.90 7.13
C ALA A 109 -5.01 0.50 5.80
N GLY A 110 -4.08 1.31 5.30
CA GLY A 110 -3.47 1.12 3.99
C GLY A 110 -4.34 1.61 2.83
N LEU A 111 -3.91 1.26 1.63
CA LEU A 111 -4.47 1.69 0.35
C LEU A 111 -5.65 0.80 -0.02
N PHE A 112 -6.82 1.42 -0.15
CA PHE A 112 -8.02 0.83 -0.70
C PHE A 112 -8.49 1.66 -1.90
N PRO A 113 -9.03 1.06 -2.98
CA PRO A 113 -9.49 1.79 -4.15
C PRO A 113 -10.54 2.84 -3.78
N SER A 114 -10.46 4.03 -4.39
CA SER A 114 -11.50 5.04 -4.22
C SER A 114 -12.80 4.59 -4.91
N PRO A 115 -13.96 4.69 -4.25
CA PRO A 115 -15.27 4.51 -4.90
C PRO A 115 -15.51 5.63 -5.92
N LEU A 116 -15.75 5.27 -7.18
CA LEU A 116 -15.94 6.20 -8.29
C LEU A 116 -17.24 5.87 -9.04
N PRO A 117 -17.95 6.88 -9.58
CA PRO A 117 -19.02 6.63 -10.54
C PRO A 117 -18.45 5.86 -11.74
N GLN A 118 -19.03 4.70 -12.04
CA GLN A 118 -18.43 3.77 -12.99
C GLN A 118 -18.42 4.28 -14.43
N ASP A 119 -19.27 5.26 -14.77
CA ASP A 119 -19.30 5.92 -16.09
C ASP A 119 -18.53 7.25 -16.14
N SER A 120 -17.67 7.52 -15.15
CA SER A 120 -16.92 8.78 -15.07
C SER A 120 -15.52 8.72 -15.71
N LEU A 121 -15.04 9.88 -16.16
CA LEU A 121 -13.64 10.07 -16.58
C LEU A 121 -12.63 9.79 -15.45
N ALA A 122 -13.04 9.93 -14.19
CA ALA A 122 -12.20 9.55 -13.04
C ALA A 122 -11.97 8.03 -13.03
N CYS A 123 -13.04 7.24 -13.19
CA CYS A 123 -12.95 5.78 -13.30
C CYS A 123 -12.13 5.35 -14.54
N ASP A 124 -12.34 5.98 -15.69
CA ASP A 124 -11.58 5.69 -16.92
C ASP A 124 -10.06 5.94 -16.77
N ARG A 125 -9.67 6.93 -15.95
CA ARG A 125 -8.26 7.18 -15.63
C ARG A 125 -7.74 6.17 -14.61
N ALA A 126 -8.47 5.96 -13.52
CA ALA A 126 -8.07 5.04 -12.46
C ALA A 126 -7.85 3.63 -12.98
N THR A 127 -8.75 3.13 -13.85
CA THR A 127 -8.63 1.78 -14.45
C THR A 127 -7.29 1.55 -15.16
N LYS A 128 -6.77 2.53 -15.89
CA LYS A 128 -5.46 2.42 -16.56
C LYS A 128 -4.31 2.21 -15.56
N TYR A 129 -4.36 2.93 -14.44
CA TYR A 129 -3.37 2.77 -13.38
C TYR A 129 -3.55 1.45 -12.63
N PHE A 130 -4.79 1.02 -12.37
CA PHE A 130 -5.08 -0.27 -11.76
C PHE A 130 -4.61 -1.44 -12.64
N TRP A 131 -4.80 -1.38 -13.95
CA TRP A 131 -4.23 -2.35 -14.89
C TRP A 131 -2.71 -2.44 -14.75
N PHE A 132 -2.03 -1.29 -14.78
CA PHE A 132 -0.58 -1.25 -14.61
C PHE A 132 -0.14 -1.78 -13.24
N LEU A 133 -0.83 -1.40 -12.16
CA LEU A 133 -0.62 -1.92 -10.81
C LEU A 133 -0.73 -3.45 -10.78
N GLY A 134 -1.72 -4.01 -11.48
CA GLY A 134 -1.88 -5.46 -11.61
C GLY A 134 -0.65 -6.12 -12.23
N VAL A 135 -0.21 -5.62 -13.39
CA VAL A 135 1.02 -6.10 -14.06
C VAL A 135 2.22 -5.98 -13.13
N PHE A 136 2.35 -4.82 -12.46
CA PHE A 136 3.45 -4.51 -11.56
C PHE A 136 3.52 -5.48 -10.38
N LEU A 137 2.44 -5.68 -9.62
CA LEU A 137 2.43 -6.61 -8.48
C LEU A 137 2.62 -8.07 -8.91
N ALA A 138 2.09 -8.46 -10.07
CA ALA A 138 2.36 -9.80 -10.59
C ALA A 138 3.84 -9.98 -10.99
N LYS A 139 4.51 -8.92 -11.48
CA LYS A 139 5.95 -8.92 -11.74
C LYS A 139 6.77 -8.95 -10.45
N VAL A 140 6.35 -8.23 -9.42
CA VAL A 140 6.95 -8.29 -8.06
C VAL A 140 6.98 -9.73 -7.55
N LEU A 141 5.83 -10.43 -7.62
CA LEU A 141 5.74 -11.84 -7.23
C LEU A 141 6.57 -12.76 -8.12
N GLN A 142 6.50 -12.57 -9.45
CA GLN A 142 7.26 -13.39 -10.40
C GLN A 142 8.77 -13.28 -10.20
N ASP A 143 9.26 -12.08 -9.86
CA ASP A 143 10.67 -11.79 -9.69
C ASP A 143 11.14 -12.00 -8.24
N ASN A 144 10.25 -12.46 -7.34
CA ASN A 144 10.50 -12.66 -5.91
C ASN A 144 11.07 -11.39 -5.25
N ARG A 145 10.41 -10.26 -5.49
CA ARG A 145 10.77 -8.95 -4.95
C ARG A 145 9.72 -8.48 -3.96
N LEU A 146 10.10 -7.51 -3.15
CA LEU A 146 9.21 -6.82 -2.23
C LEU A 146 9.07 -5.36 -2.65
N VAL A 147 7.90 -4.78 -2.37
CA VAL A 147 7.62 -3.36 -2.60
C VAL A 147 6.99 -2.74 -1.38
N ASP A 148 7.35 -1.49 -1.10
CA ASP A 148 6.72 -0.72 -0.04
C ASP A 148 5.40 -0.10 -0.52
N LEU A 149 4.38 -0.96 -0.63
CA LEU A 149 3.03 -0.57 -1.00
C LEU A 149 2.07 -1.04 0.11
N PRO A 150 1.60 -0.15 1.00
CA PRO A 150 0.80 -0.54 2.16
C PRO A 150 -0.64 -0.84 1.72
N LEU A 151 -0.89 -2.01 1.13
CA LEU A 151 -2.22 -2.45 0.69
C LEU A 151 -3.11 -2.78 1.89
N SER A 152 -4.37 -2.35 1.84
CA SER A 152 -5.32 -2.64 2.92
C SER A 152 -5.74 -4.11 2.97
N GLN A 153 -6.17 -4.58 4.14
CA GLN A 153 -6.66 -5.95 4.28
C GLN A 153 -7.89 -6.22 3.38
N PRO A 154 -8.86 -5.30 3.22
CA PRO A 154 -9.94 -5.46 2.25
C PRO A 154 -9.46 -5.57 0.80
N PHE A 155 -8.44 -4.79 0.39
CA PHE A 155 -7.90 -4.92 -0.96
C PHE A 155 -7.27 -6.31 -1.18
N LEU A 156 -6.54 -6.82 -0.19
CA LEU A 156 -5.95 -8.16 -0.23
C LEU A 156 -7.01 -9.27 -0.24
N LYS A 157 -8.14 -9.10 0.46
CA LYS A 157 -9.30 -10.00 0.36
C LYS A 157 -9.85 -10.05 -1.06
N LEU A 158 -10.03 -8.89 -1.71
CA LEU A 158 -10.45 -8.82 -3.11
C LEU A 158 -9.45 -9.51 -4.04
N MET A 159 -8.15 -9.42 -3.74
CA MET A 159 -7.12 -10.12 -4.51
C MET A 159 -7.22 -11.65 -4.42
N CYS A 160 -7.55 -12.17 -3.24
CA CYS A 160 -7.56 -13.61 -2.98
C CYS A 160 -8.90 -14.27 -3.33
N HIS A 161 -10.02 -13.55 -3.26
CA HIS A 161 -11.37 -14.14 -3.28
C HIS A 161 -12.29 -13.65 -4.41
N GLY A 162 -11.80 -12.78 -5.31
CA GLY A 162 -12.56 -12.11 -6.38
C GLY A 162 -13.15 -12.98 -7.49
N GLU A 163 -13.52 -14.23 -7.24
CA GLU A 163 -13.97 -15.16 -8.29
C GLU A 163 -15.05 -16.15 -7.83
N ILE A 164 -15.94 -15.73 -6.92
CA ILE A 164 -17.02 -16.61 -6.45
C ILE A 164 -18.11 -16.76 -7.53
N GLN A 165 -18.22 -15.82 -8.48
CA GLN A 165 -19.36 -15.78 -9.41
C GLN A 165 -18.98 -15.56 -10.89
N ASN A 166 -19.70 -16.26 -11.78
CA ASN A 166 -19.53 -16.20 -13.24
C ASN A 166 -20.02 -14.87 -13.86
N ASN A 167 -20.69 -14.03 -13.08
CA ASN A 167 -21.20 -12.73 -13.51
C ASN A 167 -20.21 -11.61 -13.15
N VAL A 168 -19.88 -10.74 -14.10
CA VAL A 168 -18.94 -9.62 -13.89
C VAL A 168 -19.46 -8.65 -12.83
N ASN A 169 -20.78 -8.48 -12.72
CA ASN A 169 -21.41 -7.53 -11.80
C ASN A 169 -21.50 -8.00 -10.34
N GLU A 170 -21.32 -9.30 -10.08
CA GLU A 170 -21.44 -9.89 -8.73
C GLU A 170 -20.13 -10.58 -8.30
N ARG A 171 -19.07 -10.40 -9.09
CA ARG A 171 -17.80 -11.11 -8.92
C ARG A 171 -17.13 -10.80 -7.58
N PHE A 172 -17.33 -9.58 -7.06
CA PHE A 172 -16.79 -9.12 -5.78
C PHE A 172 -17.82 -9.16 -4.64
N SER A 173 -19.04 -9.64 -4.93
CA SER A 173 -20.15 -9.62 -3.99
C SER A 173 -19.90 -10.54 -2.80
N GLY A 174 -20.17 -10.05 -1.60
CA GLY A 174 -20.04 -10.81 -0.35
C GLY A 174 -18.61 -11.12 0.09
N ILE A 175 -17.59 -10.57 -0.59
CA ILE A 175 -16.17 -10.71 -0.15
C ILE A 175 -15.88 -9.80 1.04
N LEU A 176 -16.39 -8.57 0.98
CA LEU A 176 -16.17 -7.54 1.99
C LEU A 176 -17.45 -7.30 2.79
N SER A 177 -17.29 -6.97 4.07
CA SER A 177 -18.40 -6.69 5.00
C SER A 177 -18.41 -5.24 5.48
N SER A 178 -19.39 -4.88 6.30
CA SER A 178 -19.42 -3.59 7.00
C SER A 178 -18.21 -3.36 7.91
N ASP A 179 -17.59 -4.42 8.44
CA ASP A 179 -16.36 -4.32 9.21
C ASP A 179 -15.19 -3.90 8.33
N ASP A 180 -15.13 -4.39 7.09
CA ASP A 180 -14.13 -3.96 6.11
C ASP A 180 -14.29 -2.48 5.75
N LEU A 181 -15.54 -1.99 5.65
CA LEU A 181 -15.80 -0.56 5.48
C LEU A 181 -15.32 0.25 6.68
N CYS A 182 -15.56 -0.22 7.91
CA CYS A 182 -15.06 0.45 9.12
C CYS A 182 -13.53 0.46 9.18
N GLU A 183 -12.86 -0.52 8.59
CA GLU A 183 -11.40 -0.54 8.49
C GLU A 183 -10.89 0.56 7.56
N VAL A 184 -11.38 0.61 6.32
CA VAL A 184 -10.85 1.55 5.30
C VAL A 184 -11.41 2.96 5.42
N ASP A 185 -12.63 3.08 5.95
CA ASP A 185 -13.37 4.33 6.12
C ASP A 185 -14.16 4.33 7.46
N PRO A 186 -13.46 4.50 8.60
CA PRO A 186 -14.09 4.40 9.92
C PRO A 186 -15.26 5.35 10.12
N VAL A 187 -15.16 6.59 9.64
CA VAL A 187 -16.21 7.60 9.83
C VAL A 187 -17.50 7.16 9.13
N ARG A 188 -17.39 6.76 7.86
CA ARG A 188 -18.55 6.30 7.08
C ARG A 188 -19.06 4.95 7.58
N GLY A 189 -18.16 4.00 7.86
CA GLY A 189 -18.50 2.68 8.37
C GLY A 189 -19.29 2.75 9.67
N HIS A 190 -18.82 3.51 10.65
CA HIS A 190 -19.53 3.69 11.92
C HIS A 190 -20.86 4.42 11.74
N PHE A 191 -20.93 5.41 10.84
CA PHE A 191 -22.19 6.07 10.53
C PHE A 191 -23.22 5.09 9.95
N LEU A 192 -22.84 4.26 8.98
CA LEU A 192 -23.73 3.23 8.43
C LEU A 192 -24.12 2.17 9.46
N GLN A 193 -23.23 1.81 10.40
CA GLN A 193 -23.58 0.95 11.53
C GLN A 193 -24.66 1.58 12.43
N GLN A 194 -24.59 2.89 12.69
CA GLN A 194 -25.64 3.59 13.44
C GLN A 194 -26.98 3.60 12.70
N LEU A 195 -26.97 3.78 11.37
CA LEU A 195 -28.17 3.67 10.55
C LEU A 195 -28.77 2.26 10.58
N ASN A 196 -27.94 1.22 10.53
CA ASN A 196 -28.40 -0.17 10.64
C ASN A 196 -28.99 -0.52 12.02
N ASP A 197 -28.40 0.00 13.11
CA ASP A 197 -29.00 -0.13 14.45
C ASP A 197 -30.36 0.57 14.52
N LEU A 198 -30.49 1.75 13.90
CA LEU A 198 -31.75 2.48 13.82
C LEU A 198 -32.82 1.68 13.08
N SER A 199 -32.49 1.09 11.92
CA SER A 199 -33.39 0.20 11.17
C SER A 199 -33.80 -1.03 12.00
N SER A 200 -32.83 -1.67 12.66
CA SER A 200 -33.06 -2.83 13.53
C SER A 200 -33.98 -2.50 14.70
N ARG A 201 -33.80 -1.33 15.34
CA ARG A 201 -34.67 -0.82 16.41
C ARG A 201 -36.09 -0.59 15.91
N LYS A 202 -36.26 0.02 14.74
CA LYS A 202 -37.59 0.19 14.09
C LYS A 202 -38.26 -1.16 13.87
N ALA A 203 -37.55 -2.13 13.29
CA ALA A 203 -38.09 -3.47 13.04
C ALA A 203 -38.53 -4.17 14.33
N ARG A 204 -37.73 -4.09 15.41
CA ARG A 204 -38.10 -4.63 16.73
C ARG A 204 -39.39 -4.03 17.27
N ILE A 205 -39.55 -2.71 17.22
CA ILE A 205 -40.77 -2.03 17.69
C ILE A 205 -41.97 -2.44 16.83
N ALA A 206 -41.80 -2.49 15.52
CA ALA A 206 -42.87 -2.85 14.59
C ALA A 206 -43.38 -4.30 14.81
N GLN A 207 -42.49 -5.21 15.19
CA GLN A 207 -42.78 -6.62 15.45
C GLN A 207 -43.20 -6.91 16.91
N ASP A 208 -43.16 -5.91 17.80
CA ASP A 208 -43.47 -6.11 19.22
C ASP A 208 -45.00 -6.22 19.45
N ASN A 209 -45.47 -7.46 19.62
CA ASN A 209 -46.87 -7.80 19.87
C ASN A 209 -47.40 -7.36 21.26
N THR A 210 -46.53 -6.86 22.15
CA THR A 210 -46.95 -6.34 23.47
C THR A 210 -47.39 -4.88 23.41
N LEU A 211 -46.99 -4.14 22.37
CA LEU A 211 -47.33 -2.73 22.18
C LEU A 211 -48.62 -2.55 21.39
N SER A 212 -49.40 -1.53 21.74
CA SER A 212 -50.53 -1.08 20.93
C SER A 212 -50.03 -0.48 19.61
N TYR A 213 -50.91 -0.40 18.59
CA TYR A 213 -50.56 0.25 17.32
C TYR A 213 -50.11 1.71 17.54
N GLU A 214 -50.81 2.46 18.39
CA GLU A 214 -50.47 3.85 18.72
C GLU A 214 -49.10 3.95 19.41
N ASP A 215 -48.79 3.04 20.34
CA ASP A 215 -47.50 3.01 21.01
C ASP A 215 -46.35 2.69 20.05
N ARG A 216 -46.55 1.77 19.10
CA ARG A 216 -45.55 1.46 18.06
C ARG A 216 -45.26 2.69 17.20
N VAL A 217 -46.30 3.36 16.71
CA VAL A 217 -46.16 4.59 15.91
C VAL A 217 -45.42 5.67 16.69
N ARG A 218 -45.82 5.91 17.95
CA ARG A 218 -45.18 6.89 18.82
C ARG A 218 -43.71 6.56 19.08
N GLN A 219 -43.37 5.29 19.36
CA GLN A 219 -41.98 4.90 19.61
C GLN A 219 -41.13 5.03 18.35
N ILE A 220 -41.64 4.64 17.18
CA ILE A 220 -40.94 4.77 15.89
C ILE A 220 -40.68 6.25 15.56
N GLN A 221 -41.66 7.13 15.77
CA GLN A 221 -41.51 8.58 15.55
C GLN A 221 -40.45 9.23 16.46
N ASN A 222 -40.17 8.65 17.62
CA ASN A 222 -39.16 9.14 18.55
C ASN A 222 -37.80 8.42 18.40
N LEU A 223 -37.63 7.59 17.36
CA LEU A 223 -36.34 6.98 17.07
C LEU A 223 -35.35 8.05 16.58
N GLY A 224 -34.13 7.93 17.07
CA GLY A 224 -33.02 8.79 16.68
C GLY A 224 -31.68 8.06 16.75
N LEU A 225 -30.71 8.64 16.05
CA LEU A 225 -29.31 8.26 16.05
C LEU A 225 -28.65 8.75 17.34
N GLY A 226 -27.98 7.84 18.04
CA GLY A 226 -27.34 8.13 19.32
C GLY A 226 -28.34 8.63 20.37
N GLN A 227 -28.00 9.75 21.04
CA GLN A 227 -28.77 10.25 22.19
C GLN A 227 -29.96 11.16 21.83
N ALA A 228 -30.12 11.65 20.59
CA ALA A 228 -31.25 12.55 20.26
C ALA A 228 -31.48 12.91 18.78
N VAL A 229 -30.61 12.55 17.82
CA VAL A 229 -30.68 13.15 16.47
C VAL A 229 -31.67 12.39 15.59
N ARG A 230 -32.70 13.05 15.05
CA ARG A 230 -33.64 12.40 14.14
C ARG A 230 -33.01 12.24 12.77
N LEU A 231 -33.43 11.20 12.04
CA LEU A 231 -32.89 10.92 10.70
C LEU A 231 -33.20 12.06 9.73
N GLU A 232 -34.41 12.61 9.79
CA GLU A 232 -34.81 13.74 8.93
C GLU A 232 -33.97 15.01 9.14
N ASP A 233 -33.43 15.22 10.35
CA ASP A 233 -32.62 16.40 10.66
C ASP A 233 -31.24 16.35 9.97
N LEU A 234 -30.82 15.19 9.48
CA LEU A 234 -29.56 15.04 8.74
C LEU A 234 -29.66 15.52 7.28
N ALA A 235 -30.88 15.63 6.74
CA ALA A 235 -31.14 16.03 5.35
C ALA A 235 -30.27 15.27 4.32
N ILE A 236 -30.04 13.97 4.57
CA ILE A 236 -29.32 13.10 3.64
C ILE A 236 -30.25 12.58 2.55
N THR A 237 -29.69 12.37 1.37
CA THR A 237 -30.40 11.86 0.19
C THR A 237 -29.70 10.61 -0.33
N PHE A 238 -30.25 9.94 -1.34
CA PHE A 238 -29.68 8.73 -1.98
C PHE A 238 -28.47 9.08 -2.86
N THR A 239 -27.49 9.74 -2.26
CA THR A 239 -26.26 10.20 -2.90
C THR A 239 -25.03 9.83 -2.08
N TYR A 240 -23.95 9.50 -2.77
CA TYR A 240 -22.62 9.34 -2.20
C TYR A 240 -21.81 10.62 -2.41
N GLN A 241 -21.23 11.14 -1.33
CA GLN A 241 -20.30 12.26 -1.37
C GLN A 241 -18.87 11.73 -1.11
N PRO A 242 -17.91 12.02 -2.00
CA PRO A 242 -16.54 11.59 -1.79
C PRO A 242 -15.88 12.36 -0.65
N SER A 243 -14.94 11.70 0.04
CA SER A 243 -14.17 12.27 1.16
C SER A 243 -13.10 13.29 0.74
N SER A 244 -12.82 13.39 -0.57
CA SER A 244 -11.86 14.35 -1.10
C SER A 244 -12.37 15.01 -2.38
N ARG A 245 -12.11 16.31 -2.53
CA ARG A 245 -12.39 17.04 -3.77
C ARG A 245 -11.48 16.63 -4.92
N ALA A 246 -10.37 15.94 -4.64
CA ALA A 246 -9.42 15.50 -5.65
C ALA A 246 -10.08 14.61 -6.71
N PHE A 247 -11.13 13.85 -6.35
CA PHE A 247 -11.81 12.91 -7.25
C PHE A 247 -12.55 13.57 -8.42
N GLY A 248 -12.79 14.89 -8.37
CA GLY A 248 -13.36 15.65 -9.48
C GLY A 248 -14.87 15.47 -9.66
N PHE A 249 -15.57 14.93 -8.66
CA PHE A 249 -17.02 14.95 -8.53
C PHE A 249 -17.39 15.28 -7.08
N SER A 250 -18.56 15.87 -6.87
CA SER A 250 -19.07 16.21 -5.52
C SER A 250 -20.12 15.22 -5.03
N VAL A 251 -20.83 14.58 -5.95
CA VAL A 251 -21.96 13.69 -5.69
C VAL A 251 -21.97 12.57 -6.73
N ALA A 252 -22.24 11.35 -6.28
CA ALA A 252 -22.63 10.21 -7.10
C ALA A 252 -24.05 9.78 -6.71
N GLU A 253 -24.93 9.58 -7.69
CA GLU A 253 -26.28 9.07 -7.46
C GLU A 253 -26.22 7.58 -7.09
N LEU A 254 -26.82 7.20 -5.96
CA LEU A 254 -26.93 5.78 -5.54
C LEU A 254 -28.17 5.10 -6.12
N ALA A 255 -29.19 5.90 -6.44
CA ALA A 255 -30.42 5.48 -7.09
C ALA A 255 -30.81 6.50 -8.18
N PRO A 256 -31.69 6.14 -9.13
CA PRO A 256 -32.21 7.11 -10.10
C PRO A 256 -32.87 8.29 -9.40
N SER A 257 -32.44 9.53 -9.72
CA SER A 257 -32.88 10.75 -9.03
C SER A 257 -32.66 10.71 -7.52
N GLY A 258 -31.57 10.08 -7.07
CA GLY A 258 -31.25 9.91 -5.65
C GLY A 258 -31.05 11.24 -4.90
N SER A 259 -30.58 12.29 -5.57
CA SER A 259 -30.48 13.65 -5.03
C SER A 259 -31.82 14.26 -4.64
N ASP A 260 -32.92 13.85 -5.27
CA ASP A 260 -34.29 14.28 -4.94
C ASP A 260 -34.98 13.33 -3.95
N MET A 261 -34.30 12.24 -3.55
CA MET A 261 -34.85 11.19 -2.67
C MET A 261 -34.24 11.31 -1.27
N GLU A 262 -35.00 11.86 -0.34
CA GLU A 262 -34.60 11.93 1.08
C GLU A 262 -34.60 10.54 1.74
N VAL A 263 -33.63 10.32 2.63
CA VAL A 263 -33.58 9.10 3.44
C VAL A 263 -34.53 9.25 4.62
N THR A 264 -35.45 8.31 4.71
CA THR A 264 -36.47 8.17 5.75
C THR A 264 -36.29 6.82 6.45
N LEU A 265 -36.99 6.63 7.57
CA LEU A 265 -36.99 5.34 8.25
C LEU A 265 -37.50 4.19 7.37
N ASP A 266 -38.28 4.47 6.31
CA ASP A 266 -38.88 3.45 5.45
C ASP A 266 -37.95 2.95 4.34
N ASN A 267 -37.04 3.80 3.85
CA ASN A 267 -36.06 3.46 2.82
C ASN A 267 -34.62 3.39 3.36
N LEU A 268 -34.43 3.46 4.69
CA LEU A 268 -33.12 3.49 5.35
C LEU A 268 -32.26 2.26 5.04
N GLU A 269 -32.86 1.07 5.05
CA GLU A 269 -32.14 -0.18 4.77
C GLU A 269 -31.56 -0.17 3.35
N GLU A 270 -32.36 0.27 2.38
CA GLU A 270 -31.92 0.42 0.98
C GLU A 270 -30.79 1.43 0.85
N TYR A 271 -30.87 2.58 1.53
CA TYR A 271 -29.78 3.56 1.53
C TYR A 271 -28.47 2.99 2.09
N VAL A 272 -28.53 2.24 3.19
CA VAL A 272 -27.36 1.62 3.81
C VAL A 272 -26.74 0.58 2.88
N ASP A 273 -27.56 -0.26 2.26
CA ASP A 273 -27.11 -1.29 1.33
C ASP A 273 -26.47 -0.69 0.07
N LEU A 274 -27.11 0.30 -0.55
CA LEU A 274 -26.59 0.98 -1.73
C LEU A 274 -25.29 1.73 -1.41
N THR A 275 -25.21 2.43 -0.28
CA THR A 275 -23.99 3.15 0.12
C THR A 275 -22.85 2.16 0.38
N THR A 276 -23.11 1.06 1.09
CA THR A 276 -22.11 0.04 1.38
C THR A 276 -21.62 -0.63 0.10
N SER A 277 -22.55 -1.02 -0.77
CA SER A 277 -22.24 -1.63 -2.07
C SER A 277 -21.45 -0.67 -2.96
N PHE A 278 -21.80 0.62 -3.01
CA PHE A 278 -21.02 1.61 -3.75
C PHE A 278 -19.59 1.73 -3.21
N CYS A 279 -19.41 1.74 -1.90
CA CYS A 279 -18.08 1.89 -1.28
C CYS A 279 -17.16 0.68 -1.49
N LEU A 280 -17.70 -0.54 -1.44
CA LEU A 280 -16.89 -1.76 -1.39
C LEU A 280 -16.92 -2.61 -2.66
N GLU A 281 -17.93 -2.41 -3.52
CA GLU A 281 -18.20 -3.28 -4.67
C GLU A 281 -18.42 -2.47 -5.96
N GLN A 282 -19.58 -1.83 -6.10
CA GLN A 282 -20.00 -1.19 -7.34
C GLN A 282 -19.09 -0.02 -7.73
N GLY A 283 -18.70 0.81 -6.78
CA GLY A 283 -17.83 1.97 -7.04
C GLY A 283 -16.37 1.62 -7.32
N VAL A 284 -15.96 0.37 -7.11
CA VAL A 284 -14.59 -0.12 -7.33
C VAL A 284 -14.50 -1.19 -8.42
N ALA A 285 -15.62 -1.63 -8.98
CA ALA A 285 -15.73 -2.80 -9.85
C ALA A 285 -14.81 -2.74 -11.08
N ARG A 286 -14.90 -1.66 -11.88
CA ARG A 286 -14.06 -1.51 -13.08
C ARG A 286 -12.58 -1.42 -12.73
N GLN A 287 -12.24 -0.70 -11.66
CA GLN A 287 -10.86 -0.60 -11.17
C GLN A 287 -10.30 -1.99 -10.86
N MET A 288 -11.04 -2.80 -10.09
CA MET A 288 -10.61 -4.14 -9.70
C MET A 288 -10.55 -5.13 -10.87
N GLU A 289 -11.48 -5.03 -11.83
CA GLU A 289 -11.42 -5.86 -13.03
C GLU A 289 -10.22 -5.50 -13.91
N SER A 290 -9.90 -4.21 -14.02
CA SER A 290 -8.71 -3.74 -14.73
C SER A 290 -7.42 -4.22 -14.07
N PHE A 291 -7.35 -4.12 -12.74
CA PHE A 291 -6.27 -4.69 -11.94
C PHE A 291 -6.08 -6.18 -12.19
N ARG A 292 -7.17 -6.96 -12.12
CA ARG A 292 -7.15 -8.40 -12.37
C ARG A 292 -6.66 -8.73 -13.78
N ALA A 293 -7.13 -8.01 -14.79
CA ALA A 293 -6.70 -8.19 -16.17
C ALA A 293 -5.20 -7.90 -16.35
N GLY A 294 -4.69 -6.87 -15.68
CA GLY A 294 -3.27 -6.54 -15.63
C GLY A 294 -2.45 -7.62 -14.94
N PHE A 295 -2.86 -8.07 -13.77
CA PHE A 295 -2.18 -9.12 -13.00
C PHE A 295 -2.11 -10.44 -13.80
N SER A 296 -3.25 -10.83 -14.37
CA SER A 296 -3.40 -12.06 -15.16
C SER A 296 -2.60 -12.06 -16.46
N ARG A 297 -2.07 -10.90 -16.88
CA ARG A 297 -1.14 -10.80 -18.02
C ARG A 297 0.20 -11.50 -17.76
N VAL A 298 0.63 -11.56 -16.50
CA VAL A 298 1.91 -12.14 -16.07
C VAL A 298 1.72 -13.58 -15.61
N PHE A 299 0.76 -13.83 -14.71
CA PHE A 299 0.27 -15.17 -14.39
C PHE A 299 -1.16 -15.11 -13.82
N PRO A 300 -1.96 -16.19 -13.92
CA PRO A 300 -3.37 -16.18 -13.52
C PRO A 300 -3.54 -15.79 -12.05
N MET A 301 -4.36 -14.77 -11.80
CA MET A 301 -4.62 -14.23 -10.46
C MET A 301 -5.32 -15.25 -9.55
N ASP A 302 -6.09 -16.17 -10.13
CA ASP A 302 -6.84 -17.25 -9.47
C ASP A 302 -5.94 -18.15 -8.60
N LYS A 303 -4.64 -18.18 -8.89
CA LYS A 303 -3.65 -18.88 -8.07
C LYS A 303 -3.48 -18.27 -6.67
N LEU A 304 -3.83 -17.00 -6.50
CA LEU A 304 -3.79 -16.33 -5.21
C LEU A 304 -4.83 -16.89 -4.23
N ARG A 305 -5.88 -17.59 -4.69
CA ARG A 305 -6.86 -18.25 -3.82
C ARG A 305 -6.26 -19.27 -2.84
N ALA A 306 -5.09 -19.82 -3.18
CA ALA A 306 -4.40 -20.77 -2.32
C ALA A 306 -3.75 -20.12 -1.09
N PHE A 307 -3.73 -18.79 -1.04
CA PHE A 307 -3.12 -17.99 0.01
C PHE A 307 -4.18 -17.19 0.76
N SER A 308 -3.95 -16.98 2.04
CA SER A 308 -4.65 -15.98 2.84
C SER A 308 -4.24 -14.56 2.42
N PRO A 309 -5.10 -13.54 2.65
CA PRO A 309 -4.74 -12.14 2.43
C PRO A 309 -3.43 -11.73 3.13
N GLU A 310 -3.19 -12.28 4.32
CA GLU A 310 -1.96 -12.08 5.09
C GLU A 310 -0.72 -12.62 4.35
N GLU A 311 -0.77 -13.85 3.86
CA GLU A 311 0.35 -14.44 3.11
C GLU A 311 0.64 -13.67 1.83
N VAL A 312 -0.39 -13.21 1.11
CA VAL A 312 -0.22 -12.35 -0.07
C VAL A 312 0.45 -11.04 0.30
N ARG A 313 0.07 -10.43 1.42
CA ARG A 313 0.72 -9.21 1.92
C ARG A 313 2.20 -9.45 2.18
N VAL A 314 2.56 -10.52 2.88
CA VAL A 314 3.97 -10.82 3.20
C VAL A 314 4.76 -11.14 1.92
N MET A 315 4.17 -11.79 0.92
CA MET A 315 4.83 -12.05 -0.36
C MET A 315 5.07 -10.80 -1.20
N LEU A 316 4.18 -9.80 -1.14
CA LEU A 316 4.28 -8.56 -1.92
C LEU A 316 5.08 -7.47 -1.21
N CYS A 317 4.79 -7.29 0.07
CA CYS A 317 5.22 -6.15 0.87
C CYS A 317 6.23 -6.54 1.95
N GLY A 318 6.46 -7.83 2.18
CA GLY A 318 7.33 -8.31 3.26
C GLY A 318 6.74 -8.06 4.64
N ASP A 319 7.59 -8.23 5.65
CA ASP A 319 7.24 -7.82 7.00
C ASP A 319 7.27 -6.28 7.12
N GLN A 320 6.09 -5.69 7.27
CA GLN A 320 5.87 -4.26 7.40
C GLN A 320 6.10 -3.76 8.83
N ASN A 321 6.40 -4.64 9.79
CA ASN A 321 6.87 -4.28 11.11
C ASN A 321 8.12 -5.09 11.46
N PRO A 322 9.24 -4.84 10.76
CA PRO A 322 10.43 -5.67 10.88
C PRO A 322 10.87 -5.77 12.33
N HIS A 323 10.88 -6.99 12.84
CA HIS A 323 11.28 -7.30 14.19
C HIS A 323 12.45 -8.29 14.20
N TRP A 324 13.44 -8.04 15.05
CA TRP A 324 14.55 -8.93 15.31
C TRP A 324 14.93 -8.90 16.78
N THR A 325 15.37 -10.05 17.27
CA THR A 325 16.00 -10.18 18.58
C THR A 325 17.51 -10.00 18.45
N ARG A 326 18.19 -9.86 19.60
CA ARG A 326 19.65 -9.92 19.67
C ARG A 326 20.18 -11.21 19.02
N GLU A 327 19.52 -12.34 19.26
CA GLU A 327 19.92 -13.64 18.72
C GLU A 327 19.80 -13.69 17.20
N ASP A 328 18.72 -13.14 16.63
CA ASP A 328 18.55 -13.04 15.19
C ASP A 328 19.70 -12.26 14.54
N LEU A 329 20.05 -11.10 15.11
CA LEU A 329 21.15 -10.28 14.62
C LEU A 329 22.50 -11.01 14.70
N LEU A 330 22.78 -11.69 15.82
CA LEU A 330 24.01 -12.47 15.99
C LEU A 330 24.09 -13.70 15.09
N ASN A 331 22.95 -14.32 14.78
CA ASN A 331 22.88 -15.54 13.97
C ASN A 331 22.90 -15.24 12.47
N TYR A 332 22.30 -14.13 12.05
CA TYR A 332 22.01 -13.86 10.64
C TYR A 332 22.72 -12.63 10.06
N THR A 333 23.54 -11.93 10.85
CA THR A 333 24.46 -10.87 10.38
C THR A 333 25.90 -11.38 10.38
N GLU A 334 26.64 -11.11 9.31
CA GLU A 334 28.01 -11.60 9.11
C GLU A 334 29.07 -10.51 9.39
N PRO A 335 29.73 -10.52 10.56
CA PRO A 335 30.90 -9.67 10.78
C PRO A 335 32.11 -10.19 10.00
N LYS A 336 32.78 -9.33 9.25
CA LYS A 336 34.00 -9.63 8.48
C LYS A 336 35.01 -8.49 8.56
N LEU A 337 36.23 -8.72 8.07
CA LEU A 337 37.29 -7.72 7.85
C LEU A 337 37.41 -6.69 8.98
N GLY A 338 37.82 -7.14 10.16
CA GLY A 338 38.05 -6.28 11.34
C GLY A 338 36.94 -6.31 12.39
N TYR A 339 35.81 -6.98 12.11
CA TYR A 339 34.83 -7.37 13.11
C TYR A 339 34.72 -8.89 13.26
N THR A 340 34.37 -9.31 14.47
CA THR A 340 33.96 -10.68 14.82
C THR A 340 32.68 -10.60 15.66
N LYS A 341 32.01 -11.74 15.90
CA LYS A 341 30.82 -11.76 16.76
C LYS A 341 31.14 -11.25 18.18
N ASP A 342 32.34 -11.49 18.68
CA ASP A 342 32.76 -11.07 20.02
C ASP A 342 33.38 -9.67 20.07
N SER A 343 33.59 -9.02 18.92
CA SER A 343 34.23 -7.71 18.87
C SER A 343 33.35 -6.64 19.54
N PRO A 344 33.92 -5.76 20.40
CA PRO A 344 33.13 -4.74 21.10
C PRO A 344 32.33 -3.84 20.17
N GLY A 345 32.90 -3.45 19.03
CA GLY A 345 32.21 -2.62 18.03
C GLY A 345 31.01 -3.32 17.40
N PHE A 346 31.10 -4.63 17.12
CA PHE A 346 29.98 -5.40 16.59
C PHE A 346 28.89 -5.64 17.65
N GLN A 347 29.28 -5.88 18.90
CA GLN A 347 28.32 -5.99 20.00
C GLN A 347 27.55 -4.67 20.22
N ARG A 348 28.25 -3.52 20.19
CA ARG A 348 27.60 -2.19 20.21
C ARG A 348 26.62 -2.02 19.06
N PHE A 349 27.01 -2.41 17.85
CA PHE A 349 26.12 -2.38 16.68
C PHE A 349 24.85 -3.20 16.89
N VAL A 350 24.97 -4.43 17.41
CA VAL A 350 23.82 -5.29 17.72
C VAL A 350 22.93 -4.64 18.78
N ASN A 351 23.51 -4.06 19.84
CA ASN A 351 22.76 -3.38 20.90
C ASN A 351 21.92 -2.22 20.33
N VAL A 352 22.56 -1.38 19.52
CA VAL A 352 21.89 -0.25 18.87
C VAL A 352 20.72 -0.71 17.98
N LEU A 353 20.88 -1.78 17.21
CA LEU A 353 19.81 -2.31 16.36
C LEU A 353 18.64 -2.92 17.14
N VAL A 354 18.90 -3.54 18.30
CA VAL A 354 17.84 -4.06 19.17
C VAL A 354 16.98 -2.91 19.70
N ASP A 355 17.63 -1.81 20.09
CA ASP A 355 16.99 -0.63 20.69
C ASP A 355 16.39 0.34 19.66
N MET A 356 16.37 -0.01 18.37
CA MET A 356 15.71 0.80 17.34
C MET A 356 14.18 0.69 17.41
N SER A 357 13.49 1.81 17.19
CA SER A 357 12.04 1.87 16.97
C SER A 357 11.66 1.20 15.64
N ALA A 358 10.37 0.91 15.43
CA ALA A 358 9.91 0.31 14.17
C ALA A 358 10.29 1.17 12.94
N GLU A 359 10.22 2.49 13.06
CA GLU A 359 10.58 3.44 12.00
C GLU A 359 12.09 3.43 11.72
N GLU A 360 12.91 3.40 12.77
CA GLU A 360 14.36 3.34 12.66
C GLU A 360 14.82 2.02 12.02
N ARG A 361 14.17 0.90 12.36
CA ARG A 361 14.42 -0.42 11.76
C ARG A 361 14.14 -0.41 10.27
N LYS A 362 13.01 0.17 9.85
CA LYS A 362 12.67 0.34 8.42
C LYS A 362 13.71 1.20 7.69
N ALA A 363 14.09 2.35 8.27
CA ALA A 363 15.09 3.23 7.69
C ALA A 363 16.46 2.53 7.55
N PHE A 364 16.85 1.75 8.55
CA PHE A 364 18.07 0.95 8.53
C PHE A 364 18.04 -0.14 7.44
N LEU A 365 16.94 -0.88 7.30
CA LEU A 365 16.79 -1.87 6.24
C LEU A 365 16.83 -1.21 4.87
N GLN A 366 16.14 -0.09 4.69
CA GLN A 366 16.15 0.66 3.43
C GLN A 366 17.57 1.11 3.08
N PHE A 367 18.30 1.64 4.06
CA PHE A 367 19.69 2.03 3.90
C PHE A 367 20.60 0.85 3.54
N THR A 368 20.45 -0.30 4.21
CA THR A 368 21.37 -1.43 4.05
C THR A 368 21.05 -2.37 2.90
N THR A 369 19.77 -2.47 2.51
CA THR A 369 19.25 -3.45 1.55
C THR A 369 18.54 -2.83 0.35
N GLY A 370 18.18 -1.55 0.42
CA GLY A 370 17.33 -0.91 -0.58
C GLY A 370 15.84 -1.26 -0.44
N CYS A 371 15.45 -2.03 0.59
CA CYS A 371 14.06 -2.35 0.93
C CYS A 371 13.80 -2.08 2.41
N SER A 372 12.67 -1.46 2.75
CA SER A 372 12.27 -1.16 4.13
C SER A 372 11.70 -2.35 4.89
N SER A 373 11.59 -3.51 4.25
CA SER A 373 10.94 -4.71 4.77
C SER A 373 11.80 -5.95 4.63
N LEU A 374 11.60 -6.90 5.53
CA LEU A 374 12.28 -8.20 5.46
C LEU A 374 11.47 -9.20 4.63
N PRO A 375 12.16 -10.18 3.99
CA PRO A 375 11.48 -11.29 3.35
C PRO A 375 10.72 -12.15 4.38
N PRO A 376 9.74 -12.95 3.92
CA PRO A 376 9.09 -13.94 4.78
C PRO A 376 10.14 -14.79 5.50
N GLY A 377 10.04 -14.89 6.84
CA GLY A 377 11.04 -15.55 7.69
C GLY A 377 12.15 -14.63 8.24
N GLY A 378 12.06 -13.32 8.01
CA GLY A 378 12.91 -12.32 8.65
C GLY A 378 14.37 -12.34 8.20
N LEU A 379 15.28 -11.96 9.10
CA LEU A 379 16.73 -11.91 8.82
C LEU A 379 17.30 -13.26 8.41
N ALA A 380 16.70 -14.37 8.86
CA ALA A 380 17.14 -15.72 8.49
C ALA A 380 17.13 -15.93 6.96
N ASN A 381 16.14 -15.33 6.29
CA ASN A 381 15.90 -15.45 4.85
C ASN A 381 16.36 -14.23 4.04
N LEU A 382 16.97 -13.23 4.68
CA LEU A 382 17.60 -12.11 3.98
C LEU A 382 18.80 -12.62 3.18
N TYR A 383 18.70 -12.54 1.85
CA TYR A 383 19.73 -13.01 0.93
C TYR A 383 20.12 -11.92 -0.09
N PRO A 384 21.43 -11.61 -0.23
CA PRO A 384 22.55 -12.09 0.59
C PRO A 384 22.42 -11.66 2.06
N ARG A 385 23.11 -12.33 2.99
CA ARG A 385 23.06 -11.90 4.41
C ARG A 385 23.71 -10.53 4.58
N LEU A 386 23.21 -9.74 5.53
CA LEU A 386 23.83 -8.48 5.90
C LEU A 386 25.26 -8.73 6.38
N THR A 387 26.24 -8.21 5.66
CA THR A 387 27.66 -8.30 6.00
C THR A 387 28.13 -6.96 6.58
N VAL A 388 28.76 -6.99 7.75
CA VAL A 388 29.28 -5.78 8.43
C VAL A 388 30.80 -5.87 8.50
N VAL A 389 31.48 -4.86 7.96
CA VAL A 389 32.94 -4.78 7.97
C VAL A 389 33.44 -3.50 8.60
N ARG A 390 34.66 -3.57 9.14
CA ARG A 390 35.29 -2.38 9.71
C ARG A 390 35.76 -1.47 8.59
N LYS A 391 35.33 -0.21 8.61
CA LYS A 391 35.85 0.83 7.72
C LYS A 391 37.24 1.25 8.22
N VAL A 392 38.28 0.90 7.46
CA VAL A 392 39.66 1.36 7.68
C VAL A 392 39.84 2.77 7.10
N ASP A 393 40.71 3.58 7.71
CA ASP A 393 41.01 4.98 7.35
C ASP A 393 39.84 5.98 7.51
N ALA A 394 38.86 5.61 8.33
CA ALA A 394 37.84 6.52 8.82
C ALA A 394 38.47 7.52 9.81
N GLY A 395 38.61 8.79 9.42
CA GLY A 395 38.89 9.86 10.39
C GLY A 395 37.82 9.90 11.50
N GLU A 396 38.13 10.54 12.64
CA GLU A 396 37.15 10.73 13.72
C GLU A 396 35.86 11.34 13.16
N GLY A 397 34.74 10.63 13.31
CA GLY A 397 33.42 11.10 12.89
C GLY A 397 32.98 10.75 11.46
N SER A 398 33.71 9.90 10.72
CA SER A 398 33.24 9.42 9.41
C SER A 398 31.90 8.68 9.50
N TYR A 399 31.03 8.80 8.49
CA TYR A 399 29.76 8.07 8.43
C TYR A 399 29.92 6.64 7.89
N PRO A 400 29.01 5.71 8.26
CA PRO A 400 28.95 4.41 7.62
C PRO A 400 28.60 4.53 6.14
N SER A 401 29.01 3.55 5.35
CA SER A 401 28.76 3.50 3.90
C SER A 401 28.31 2.09 3.51
N VAL A 402 27.44 1.98 2.53
CA VAL A 402 26.78 0.72 2.17
C VAL A 402 26.96 0.40 0.68
N ASN A 403 27.10 -0.88 0.38
CA ASN A 403 26.82 -1.42 -0.94
C ASN A 403 25.56 -2.29 -0.86
N THR A 404 24.41 -1.71 -1.23
CA THR A 404 23.09 -2.35 -1.10
C THR A 404 22.93 -3.58 -1.97
N CYS A 405 23.62 -3.67 -3.12
CA CYS A 405 23.51 -4.82 -4.02
C CYS A 405 23.94 -6.15 -3.38
N VAL A 406 24.78 -6.08 -2.35
CA VAL A 406 25.33 -7.24 -1.63
C VAL A 406 25.10 -7.16 -0.12
N HIS A 407 24.20 -6.28 0.33
CA HIS A 407 23.91 -6.00 1.74
C HIS A 407 25.19 -5.83 2.57
N TYR A 408 26.10 -4.97 2.12
CA TYR A 408 27.44 -4.85 2.67
C TYR A 408 27.66 -3.48 3.32
N LEU A 409 27.69 -3.46 4.65
CA LEU A 409 27.85 -2.26 5.47
C LEU A 409 29.30 -2.10 5.92
N LYS A 410 29.92 -0.99 5.54
CA LYS A 410 31.21 -0.54 6.08
C LYS A 410 30.96 0.38 7.27
N LEU A 411 31.24 -0.10 8.47
CA LEU A 411 30.97 0.57 9.73
C LEU A 411 32.30 0.99 10.39
N PRO A 412 32.49 2.29 10.72
CA PRO A 412 33.59 2.73 11.58
C PRO A 412 33.48 2.15 12.99
N ASP A 413 34.63 1.93 13.65
CA ASP A 413 34.64 1.43 15.03
C ASP A 413 34.41 2.56 16.03
N TYR A 414 33.13 2.90 16.23
CA TYR A 414 32.75 3.95 17.16
C TYR A 414 32.99 3.52 18.62
N PRO A 415 33.46 4.44 19.47
CA PRO A 415 33.78 4.15 20.87
C PRO A 415 32.54 3.86 21.74
N THR A 416 31.38 4.46 21.43
CA THR A 416 30.15 4.32 22.24
C THR A 416 28.92 4.00 21.38
N GLU A 417 27.87 3.46 22.02
CA GLU A 417 26.60 3.11 21.37
C GLU A 417 25.83 4.34 20.93
N GLU A 418 25.89 5.42 21.71
CA GLU A 418 25.23 6.69 21.41
C GLU A 418 25.78 7.29 20.12
N LEU A 419 27.11 7.33 19.98
CA LEU A 419 27.75 7.85 18.77
C LEU A 419 27.50 6.95 17.56
N LEU A 420 27.51 5.63 17.75
CA LEU A 420 27.16 4.68 16.68
C LEU A 420 25.73 4.93 16.20
N ARG A 421 24.77 5.01 17.13
CA ARG A 421 23.35 5.26 16.82
C ARG A 421 23.16 6.58 16.10
N GLU A 422 23.76 7.66 16.60
CA GLU A 422 23.70 8.99 15.99
C GLU A 422 24.20 8.94 14.54
N ARG A 423 25.38 8.38 14.31
CA ARG A 423 26.01 8.34 12.97
C ARG A 423 25.29 7.39 12.02
N LEU A 424 24.80 6.25 12.53
CA LEU A 424 24.04 5.30 11.74
C LEU A 424 22.72 5.91 11.27
N LEU A 425 21.95 6.51 12.19
CA LEU A 425 20.67 7.16 11.85
C LEU A 425 20.84 8.43 11.04
N ALA A 426 21.96 9.16 11.20
CA ALA A 426 22.28 10.26 10.31
C ALA A 426 22.55 9.78 8.88
N ALA A 427 23.31 8.68 8.71
CA ALA A 427 23.57 8.10 7.39
C ALA A 427 22.31 7.55 6.71
N THR A 428 21.31 7.05 7.48
CA THR A 428 20.02 6.65 6.88
C THR A 428 19.20 7.85 6.38
N ARG A 429 19.52 9.07 6.83
CA ARG A 429 18.84 10.32 6.41
C ARG A 429 19.56 11.03 5.26
N GLU A 430 20.81 10.67 4.96
CA GLU A 430 21.57 11.27 3.86
C GLU A 430 21.19 10.66 2.51
N LYS A 431 21.07 11.54 1.50
CA LYS A 431 20.58 11.19 0.16
C LYS A 431 21.71 10.67 -0.74
N GLY A 432 21.45 9.59 -1.46
CA GLY A 432 22.29 9.09 -2.56
C GLY A 432 23.41 8.12 -2.14
N PHE A 433 23.78 7.22 -3.05
CA PHE A 433 24.85 6.22 -2.90
C PHE A 433 26.27 6.81 -2.83
N HIS A 434 26.43 8.07 -2.41
CA HIS A 434 27.66 8.83 -2.55
C HIS A 434 28.27 9.16 -1.20
N LEU A 435 28.76 8.12 -0.52
CA LEU A 435 29.80 8.27 0.48
C LEU A 435 30.88 7.21 0.21
N ASN A 436 31.59 7.42 -0.90
CA ASN A 436 32.90 6.83 -1.11
C ASN A 436 33.95 7.73 -0.46
#